data_AF-A0A2U8TZU3-F1
#
_entry.id   AF-A0A2U8TZU3-F1
#
_cell.length_a   1.000
_cell.length_b   1.000
_cell.length_c   1.000
_cell.angle_alpha   90.00
_cell.angle_beta   90.00
_cell.angle_gamma   90.00
#
_symmetry.space_group_name_H-M   'P 1'
#
loop_
_entity.id
_entity.type
_entity.pdbx_description
1 polymer ?
#
loop_
_entity_poly.entity_id
_entity_poly.type
_entity_poly.pdbx_seq_one_letter_code
_entity_poly.pdbx_strand_id
1 'polypeptide(L)'
;MSQSTQEKSQQLDQAPAQTFTLFTQNGIRITLDLPAALQINQNRQELFSSAPILHNDTTFPIESATFTIKLEDVIDASSNVIANVRWWNNQVFEGKQIMEFTCKAVKPGGTDTCIPASSGYSQVRWSTSVSSGRGTETFTNTLSLVSLTYGPFPPNHPTGPTGPIVQIG
;
A
#
# COMPACT_ATOMS: atom_id res chain seq x y z
N MET A 1 -21.11 -39.41 -23.39
CA MET A 1 -20.23 -39.20 -22.22
C MET A 1 -18.83 -39.55 -22.72
N SER A 2 -17.87 -38.62 -22.78
CA SER A 2 -17.18 -38.11 -21.60
C SER A 2 -16.63 -36.70 -21.84
N GLN A 3 -17.02 -35.77 -20.97
CA GLN A 3 -16.31 -34.51 -20.76
C GLN A 3 -15.09 -34.84 -19.89
N SER A 4 -13.91 -34.95 -20.49
CA SER A 4 -12.66 -35.04 -19.76
C SER A 4 -12.10 -33.63 -19.54
N THR A 5 -12.33 -33.16 -18.31
CA THR A 5 -11.34 -32.41 -17.52
C THR A 5 -10.90 -31.06 -18.11
N GLN A 6 -11.77 -30.05 -17.95
CA GLN A 6 -11.30 -28.69 -17.67
C GLN A 6 -10.56 -28.72 -16.32
N GLU A 7 -9.28 -29.07 -16.37
CA GLU A 7 -8.34 -28.82 -15.29
C GLU A 7 -8.19 -27.31 -15.15
N LYS A 8 -9.07 -26.74 -14.30
CA LYS A 8 -8.81 -25.55 -13.52
C LYS A 8 -7.41 -25.74 -12.91
N SER A 9 -6.39 -25.17 -13.56
CA SER A 9 -5.10 -24.95 -12.91
C SER A 9 -5.36 -23.99 -11.76
N GLN A 10 -5.70 -24.56 -10.61
CA GLN A 10 -5.79 -23.86 -9.35
C GLN A 10 -4.44 -23.17 -9.13
N GLN A 11 -4.48 -21.83 -9.10
CA GLN A 11 -3.46 -21.00 -8.48
C GLN A 11 -3.00 -21.69 -7.21
N LEU A 12 -1.73 -22.10 -7.18
CA LEU A 12 -1.11 -22.64 -5.97
C LEU A 12 -1.21 -21.60 -4.86
N ASP A 13 -2.04 -21.94 -3.87
CA ASP A 13 -2.49 -21.22 -2.68
C ASP A 13 -1.55 -20.11 -2.19
N GLN A 14 -1.76 -18.89 -2.69
CA GLN A 14 -1.33 -17.69 -1.96
C GLN A 14 -2.24 -17.56 -0.73
N ALA A 15 -1.65 -17.30 0.44
CA ALA A 15 -2.46 -17.03 1.62
C ALA A 15 -3.35 -15.80 1.37
N PRO A 16 -4.54 -15.73 1.99
CA PRO A 16 -5.42 -14.59 1.83
C PRO A 16 -4.69 -13.28 2.15
N ALA A 17 -5.15 -12.20 1.51
CA ALA A 17 -4.62 -10.87 1.78
C ALA A 17 -4.78 -10.54 3.28
N GLN A 18 -3.72 -9.99 3.85
CA GLN A 18 -3.65 -9.48 5.21
C GLN A 18 -3.30 -8.00 5.16
N THR A 19 -3.95 -7.23 6.02
CA THR A 19 -3.69 -5.80 6.17
C THR A 19 -2.47 -5.57 7.05
N PHE A 20 -1.44 -4.96 6.47
CA PHE A 20 -0.24 -4.52 7.19
C PHE A 20 -0.36 -3.04 7.52
N THR A 21 -0.08 -2.67 8.76
CA THR A 21 0.02 -1.26 9.16
C THR A 21 1.43 -0.75 8.86
N LEU A 22 1.54 0.19 7.93
CA LEU A 22 2.82 0.80 7.54
C LEU A 22 3.16 2.02 8.40
N PHE A 23 2.15 2.72 8.88
CA PHE A 23 2.29 3.90 9.73
C PHE A 23 1.10 4.01 10.67
N THR A 24 1.35 4.41 11.91
CA THR A 24 0.31 4.74 12.88
C THR A 24 0.79 5.85 13.80
N GLN A 25 0.07 6.96 13.85
CA GLN A 25 0.36 8.07 14.75
C GLN A 25 -0.89 8.90 14.99
N ASN A 26 -1.20 9.20 16.26
CA ASN A 26 -2.25 10.16 16.65
C ASN A 26 -3.63 9.93 15.99
N GLY A 27 -4.03 8.67 15.78
CA GLY A 27 -5.31 8.33 15.13
C GLY A 27 -5.27 8.38 13.59
N ILE A 28 -4.11 8.56 12.98
CA ILE A 28 -3.90 8.39 11.54
C ILE A 28 -3.15 7.10 11.30
N ARG A 29 -3.64 6.30 10.37
CA ARG A 29 -3.03 5.04 10.00
C ARG A 29 -2.93 4.91 8.49
N ILE A 30 -1.79 4.42 8.00
CA ILE A 30 -1.63 3.99 6.61
C ILE A 30 -1.47 2.48 6.60
N THR A 31 -2.32 1.79 5.87
CA THR A 31 -2.26 0.33 5.71
C THR A 31 -2.00 -0.06 4.27
N LEU A 32 -1.50 -1.28 4.09
CA LEU A 32 -1.30 -1.89 2.78
C LEU A 32 -1.71 -3.36 2.89
N ASP A 33 -2.61 -3.79 2.01
CA ASP A 33 -2.99 -5.19 1.93
C ASP A 33 -1.99 -5.93 1.05
N LEU A 34 -1.45 -7.03 1.56
CA LEU A 34 -0.54 -7.93 0.85
C LEU A 34 -0.86 -9.38 1.25
N PRO A 35 -0.46 -10.40 0.48
CA PRO A 35 -0.63 -11.79 0.90
C PRO A 35 0.01 -12.05 2.26
N ALA A 36 -0.69 -12.73 3.17
CA ALA A 36 -0.16 -13.06 4.51
C ALA A 36 1.11 -13.93 4.45
N ALA A 37 1.17 -14.78 3.43
CA ALA A 37 2.31 -15.60 3.09
C ALA A 37 2.38 -15.73 1.57
N LEU A 38 3.60 -15.69 1.04
CA LEU A 38 3.87 -15.74 -0.39
C LEU A 38 4.77 -16.95 -0.66
N GLN A 39 4.26 -17.87 -1.48
CA GLN A 39 5.06 -18.96 -2.02
C GLN A 39 5.47 -18.62 -3.45
N ILE A 40 6.71 -18.18 -3.64
CA ILE A 40 7.24 -17.95 -4.98
C ILE A 40 8.02 -19.18 -5.43
N ASN A 41 7.61 -19.78 -6.54
CA ASN A 41 8.41 -20.82 -7.19
C ASN A 41 9.65 -20.19 -7.83
N GLN A 42 10.74 -20.96 -7.92
CA GLN A 42 11.98 -20.51 -8.55
C GLN A 42 11.72 -20.02 -9.97
N ASN A 43 12.37 -18.91 -10.33
CA ASN A 43 12.24 -18.25 -11.64
C ASN A 43 10.83 -17.77 -11.98
N ARG A 44 9.93 -17.64 -10.99
CA ARG A 44 8.60 -17.05 -11.18
C ARG A 44 8.51 -15.64 -10.61
N GLN A 45 7.56 -14.92 -11.16
CA GLN A 45 7.14 -13.62 -10.68
C GLN A 45 5.70 -13.73 -10.19
N GLU A 46 5.43 -13.14 -9.03
CA GLU A 46 4.09 -13.04 -8.49
C GLU A 46 3.70 -11.56 -8.46
N LEU A 47 2.49 -11.25 -8.91
CA LEU A 47 1.94 -9.91 -8.97
C LEU A 47 0.74 -9.82 -8.05
N PHE A 48 0.71 -8.79 -7.21
CA PHE A 48 -0.40 -8.53 -6.31
C PHE A 48 -0.87 -7.09 -6.47
N SER A 49 -2.15 -6.90 -6.80
CA SER A 49 -2.74 -5.57 -6.85
C SER A 49 -2.86 -5.01 -5.44
N SER A 50 -2.23 -3.87 -5.19
CA SER A 50 -2.21 -3.26 -3.86
C SER A 50 -2.13 -1.75 -3.97
N ALA A 51 -2.82 -1.08 -3.06
CA ALA A 51 -2.78 0.37 -2.92
C ALA A 51 -2.79 0.70 -1.42
N PRO A 52 -1.99 1.68 -0.97
CA PRO A 52 -2.04 2.14 0.40
C PRO A 52 -3.41 2.75 0.72
N ILE A 53 -3.90 2.50 1.94
CA ILE A 53 -5.16 3.07 2.44
C ILE A 53 -4.84 3.98 3.61
N LEU A 54 -5.27 5.23 3.52
CA LEU A 54 -5.23 6.20 4.60
C LEU A 54 -6.50 6.07 5.45
N HIS A 55 -6.33 5.96 6.76
CA HIS A 55 -7.39 5.94 7.77
C HIS A 55 -7.28 7.19 8.63
N ASN A 56 -8.41 7.85 8.88
CA ASN A 56 -8.49 9.03 9.73
C ASN A 56 -9.44 8.77 10.90
N ASP A 57 -8.91 8.24 12.01
CA ASP A 57 -9.65 8.03 13.26
C ASP A 57 -9.63 9.29 14.16
N THR A 58 -9.15 10.43 13.64
CA THR A 58 -9.11 11.69 14.38
C THR A 58 -10.45 12.43 14.30
N THR A 59 -10.61 13.47 15.12
CA THR A 59 -11.77 14.38 15.06
C THR A 59 -11.66 15.46 13.99
N PHE A 60 -10.50 15.59 13.34
CA PHE A 60 -10.23 16.59 12.31
C PHE A 60 -10.12 15.92 10.94
N PRO A 61 -10.59 16.56 9.86
CA PRO A 61 -10.36 16.00 8.54
C PRO A 61 -8.90 16.15 8.12
N ILE A 62 -8.44 15.19 7.33
CA ILE A 62 -7.20 15.29 6.57
C ILE A 62 -7.57 15.90 5.23
N GLU A 63 -6.88 16.95 4.79
CA GLU A 63 -7.13 17.58 3.49
C GLU A 63 -6.39 16.87 2.37
N SER A 64 -5.15 16.48 2.64
CA SER A 64 -4.34 15.64 1.77
C SER A 64 -3.21 15.01 2.58
N ALA A 65 -2.73 13.86 2.11
CA ALA A 65 -1.54 13.21 2.63
C ALA A 65 -0.65 12.76 1.48
N THR A 66 0.63 13.06 1.59
CA THR A 66 1.66 12.57 0.66
C THR A 66 2.74 11.86 1.45
N PHE A 67 3.08 10.65 1.02
CA PHE A 67 4.11 9.84 1.66
C PHE A 67 4.81 8.95 0.65
N THR A 68 5.99 8.49 1.04
CA THR A 68 6.81 7.60 0.23
C THR A 68 6.91 6.24 0.90
N ILE A 69 6.63 5.18 0.13
CA ILE A 69 6.83 3.80 0.55
C ILE A 69 8.01 3.21 -0.22
N LYS A 70 8.99 2.70 0.52
CA LYS A 70 10.06 1.86 -0.01
C LYS A 70 9.77 0.40 0.33
N LEU A 71 9.72 -0.43 -0.71
CA LEU A 71 9.66 -1.88 -0.59
C LEU A 71 11.09 -2.41 -0.50
N GLU A 72 11.46 -3.05 0.61
CA GLU A 72 12.79 -3.63 0.74
C GLU A 72 12.90 -4.94 -0.02
N ASP A 73 14.11 -5.32 -0.39
CA ASP A 73 14.36 -6.65 -0.90
C ASP A 73 14.30 -7.67 0.24
N VAL A 74 13.83 -8.87 -0.05
CA VAL A 74 13.88 -9.97 0.91
C VAL A 74 15.29 -10.51 0.91
N ILE A 75 15.95 -10.43 2.06
CA ILE A 75 17.30 -10.95 2.28
C ILE A 75 17.25 -12.20 3.16
N ASP A 76 18.17 -13.14 2.92
CA ASP A 76 18.39 -14.27 3.81
C ASP A 76 19.25 -13.89 5.03
N ALA A 77 19.42 -14.83 5.97
CA ALA A 77 20.31 -14.67 7.13
C ALA A 77 21.78 -14.36 6.77
N SER A 78 22.21 -14.61 5.54
CA SER A 78 23.55 -14.29 5.02
C SER A 78 23.59 -12.95 4.27
N SER A 79 22.51 -12.15 4.35
CA SER A 79 22.35 -10.86 3.67
C SER A 79 22.33 -10.93 2.14
N ASN A 80 22.08 -12.12 1.57
CA ASN A 80 21.86 -12.26 0.13
C ASN A 80 20.41 -11.92 -0.20
N VAL A 81 20.20 -11.14 -1.26
CA VAL A 81 18.85 -10.89 -1.80
C VAL A 81 18.32 -12.19 -2.41
N ILE A 82 17.20 -12.67 -1.90
CA ILE A 82 16.50 -13.88 -2.38
C ILE A 82 15.22 -13.56 -3.16
N ALA A 83 14.62 -12.39 -2.92
CA ALA A 83 13.52 -11.87 -3.73
C ALA A 83 13.58 -10.35 -3.86
N ASN A 84 13.36 -9.86 -5.08
CA ASN A 84 13.20 -8.44 -5.38
C ASN A 84 11.73 -8.06 -5.24
N VAL A 85 11.45 -7.00 -4.49
CA VAL A 85 10.09 -6.49 -4.30
C VAL A 85 9.98 -5.08 -4.87
N ARG A 86 9.07 -4.87 -5.82
CA ARG A 86 8.97 -3.60 -6.57
C ARG A 86 7.51 -3.20 -6.76
N TRP A 87 7.23 -1.90 -6.69
CA TRP A 87 6.04 -1.32 -7.28
C TRP A 87 6.13 -1.50 -8.79
N TRP A 88 5.11 -2.09 -9.40
CA TRP A 88 5.14 -2.54 -10.77
C TRP A 88 4.11 -1.83 -11.63
N ASN A 89 4.53 -1.37 -12.79
CA ASN A 89 3.66 -0.85 -13.83
C ASN A 89 3.58 -1.84 -14.99
N ASN A 90 2.40 -2.43 -15.21
CA ASN A 90 2.19 -3.45 -16.23
C ASN A 90 2.14 -2.90 -17.66
N GLN A 91 2.00 -1.59 -17.85
CA GLN A 91 1.90 -0.96 -19.17
C GLN A 91 3.28 -0.72 -19.77
N VAL A 92 4.24 -0.31 -18.94
CA VAL A 92 5.63 -0.01 -19.35
C VAL A 92 6.63 -1.08 -18.92
N PHE A 93 6.19 -2.11 -18.21
CA PHE A 93 7.01 -3.20 -17.68
C PHE A 93 8.20 -2.70 -16.86
N GLU A 94 7.95 -1.70 -16.01
CA GLU A 94 8.96 -1.08 -15.15
C GLU A 94 8.63 -1.29 -13.67
N GLY A 95 9.68 -1.53 -12.87
CA GLY A 95 9.58 -1.73 -11.43
C GLY A 95 10.35 -0.66 -10.67
N LYS A 96 9.70 -0.04 -9.67
CA LYS A 96 10.31 0.95 -8.78
C LYS A 96 10.34 0.45 -7.34
N GLN A 97 11.46 0.62 -6.67
CA GLN A 97 11.60 0.22 -5.27
C GLN A 97 10.94 1.23 -4.32
N ILE A 98 10.94 2.50 -4.71
CA ILE A 98 10.40 3.62 -3.95
C ILE A 98 9.28 4.25 -4.78
N MET A 99 8.14 4.51 -4.14
CA MET A 99 7.01 5.19 -4.76
C MET A 99 6.39 6.20 -3.80
N GLU A 100 6.11 7.39 -4.32
CA GLU A 100 5.31 8.40 -3.64
C GLU A 100 3.82 8.15 -3.91
N PHE A 101 3.00 8.32 -2.89
CA PHE A 101 1.55 8.20 -2.94
C PHE A 101 0.90 9.46 -2.42
N THR A 102 -0.24 9.81 -3.02
CA THR A 102 -1.08 10.91 -2.57
C THR A 102 -2.50 10.39 -2.32
N CYS A 103 -3.05 10.74 -1.16
CA CYS A 103 -4.44 10.48 -0.80
C CYS A 103 -5.21 11.80 -0.82
N LYS A 104 -6.50 11.74 -1.15
CA LYS A 104 -7.37 12.92 -1.13
C LYS A 104 -7.82 13.21 0.30
N ALA A 105 -8.71 14.18 0.42
CA ALA A 105 -9.29 14.54 1.70
C ALA A 105 -10.06 13.38 2.33
N VAL A 106 -9.80 13.12 3.61
CA VAL A 106 -10.45 12.06 4.40
C VAL A 106 -11.14 12.68 5.61
N LYS A 107 -12.46 12.49 5.69
CA LYS A 107 -13.27 12.94 6.83
C LYS A 107 -12.92 12.16 8.11
N PRO A 108 -13.23 12.68 9.30
CA PRO A 108 -13.20 11.93 10.55
C PRO A 108 -13.92 10.59 10.45
N GLY A 109 -13.30 9.51 10.94
CA GLY A 109 -13.77 8.13 10.84
C GLY A 109 -13.74 7.53 9.43
N GLY A 110 -13.15 8.24 8.46
CA GLY A 110 -13.13 7.85 7.05
C GLY A 110 -11.84 7.16 6.62
N THR A 111 -11.88 6.62 5.41
CA THR A 111 -10.71 6.05 4.72
C THR A 111 -10.64 6.52 3.27
N ASP A 112 -9.46 6.58 2.68
CA ASP A 112 -9.27 6.78 1.24
C ASP A 112 -8.15 5.91 0.68
N THR A 113 -8.29 5.51 -0.58
CA THR A 113 -7.24 4.76 -1.29
C THR A 113 -6.28 5.74 -1.96
N CYS A 114 -5.01 5.61 -1.65
CA CYS A 114 -3.98 6.52 -2.13
C CYS A 114 -3.50 6.11 -3.53
N ILE A 115 -3.21 7.10 -4.35
CA ILE A 115 -2.84 6.92 -5.76
C ILE A 115 -1.33 7.15 -5.89
N PRO A 116 -0.60 6.31 -6.64
CA PRO A 116 0.82 6.54 -6.88
C PRO A 116 1.05 7.80 -7.71
N ALA A 117 2.10 8.56 -7.39
CA ALA A 117 2.48 9.78 -8.11
C ALA A 117 2.83 9.48 -9.59
N SER A 118 3.40 8.30 -9.86
CA SER A 118 3.54 7.76 -11.22
C SER A 118 2.36 6.84 -11.52
N SER A 119 1.58 7.16 -12.55
CA SER A 119 0.42 6.34 -12.93
C SER A 119 0.82 4.91 -13.33
N GLY A 120 -0.09 3.96 -13.12
CA GLY A 120 0.09 2.54 -13.48
C GLY A 120 0.84 1.69 -12.46
N TYR A 121 1.47 2.29 -11.43
CA TYR A 121 2.15 1.57 -10.35
C TYR A 121 1.17 1.10 -9.26
N SER A 122 0.21 0.24 -9.63
CA SER A 122 -0.87 -0.27 -8.75
C SER A 122 -0.67 -1.71 -8.29
N GLN A 123 0.50 -2.28 -8.54
CA GLN A 123 0.83 -3.65 -8.22
C GLN A 123 2.15 -3.73 -7.48
N VAL A 124 2.28 -4.70 -6.59
CA VAL A 124 3.55 -5.13 -6.02
C VAL A 124 3.97 -6.41 -6.73
N ARG A 125 5.16 -6.39 -7.31
CA ARG A 125 5.78 -7.54 -7.94
C ARG A 125 6.85 -8.13 -7.04
N TRP A 126 6.78 -9.43 -6.86
CA TRP A 126 7.79 -10.24 -6.20
C TRP A 126 8.50 -11.11 -7.24
N SER A 127 9.82 -11.08 -7.28
CA SER A 127 10.62 -11.88 -8.22
C SER A 127 11.77 -12.55 -7.48
N THR A 128 11.87 -13.88 -7.55
CA THR A 128 13.01 -14.59 -6.96
C THR A 128 14.31 -14.22 -7.68
N SER A 129 15.38 -13.97 -6.93
CA SER A 129 16.75 -13.84 -7.46
C SER A 129 17.57 -15.12 -7.32
N VAL A 130 17.07 -16.11 -6.58
CA VAL A 130 17.75 -17.39 -6.35
C VAL A 130 17.10 -18.53 -7.14
N SER A 131 17.94 -19.38 -7.73
CA SER A 131 17.53 -20.63 -8.39
C SER A 131 17.38 -21.80 -7.41
N SER A 132 17.71 -21.60 -6.12
CA SER A 132 17.53 -22.58 -5.05
C SER A 132 17.51 -21.90 -3.69
N GLY A 133 16.52 -22.23 -2.84
CA GLY A 133 16.44 -21.76 -1.46
C GLY A 133 15.16 -22.26 -0.78
N ARG A 134 15.26 -22.67 0.48
CA ARG A 134 14.12 -22.88 1.39
C ARG A 134 14.37 -21.98 2.60
N GLY A 135 13.49 -21.03 2.85
CA GLY A 135 13.61 -20.08 3.96
C GLY A 135 12.28 -19.38 4.22
N THR A 136 12.05 -18.99 5.46
CA THR A 136 10.96 -18.09 5.84
C THR A 136 11.61 -16.78 6.21
N GLU A 137 11.41 -15.74 5.41
CA GLU A 137 12.02 -14.43 5.65
C GLU A 137 10.92 -13.37 5.76
N THR A 138 11.14 -12.40 6.65
CA THR A 138 10.15 -11.34 6.89
C THR A 138 10.39 -10.18 5.94
N PHE A 139 9.35 -9.78 5.22
CA PHE A 139 9.37 -8.58 4.42
C PHE A 139 9.32 -7.33 5.31
N THR A 140 10.31 -6.46 5.16
CA THR A 140 10.35 -5.16 5.84
C THR A 140 10.00 -4.05 4.85
N ASN A 141 9.24 -3.06 5.31
CA ASN A 141 8.95 -1.85 4.55
C ASN A 141 9.31 -0.64 5.38
N THR A 142 9.75 0.41 4.72
CA THR A 142 9.95 1.71 5.35
C THR A 142 9.00 2.72 4.72
N LEU A 143 8.30 3.47 5.56
CA LEU A 143 7.41 4.55 5.17
C LEU A 143 7.94 5.87 5.72
N SER A 144 8.10 6.85 4.84
CA SER A 144 8.47 8.22 5.21
C SER A 144 7.33 9.16 4.86
N LEU A 145 6.75 9.81 5.88
CA LEU A 145 5.71 10.83 5.70
C LEU A 145 6.36 12.08 5.10
N VAL A 146 5.91 12.50 3.92
CA VAL A 146 6.48 13.66 3.20
C VAL A 146 5.71 14.92 3.56
N SER A 147 4.38 14.84 3.55
CA SER A 147 3.51 15.96 3.90
C SER A 147 2.15 15.46 4.40
N LEU A 148 1.60 16.17 5.39
CA LEU A 148 0.26 15.92 5.90
C LEU A 148 -0.40 17.26 6.22
N THR A 149 -1.51 17.55 5.53
CA THR A 149 -2.24 18.80 5.71
C THR A 149 -3.54 18.54 6.46
N TYR A 150 -3.69 19.23 7.59
CA TYR A 150 -4.91 19.29 8.37
C TYR A 150 -5.56 20.65 8.16
N GLY A 151 -6.89 20.69 8.12
CA GLY A 151 -7.60 21.95 8.14
C GLY A 151 -9.07 21.73 8.50
N PRO A 152 -9.75 22.70 9.12
CA PRO A 152 -11.20 22.66 9.22
C PRO A 152 -11.76 22.72 7.80
N PHE A 153 -12.71 21.84 7.44
CA PHE A 153 -13.47 22.06 6.22
C PHE A 153 -14.04 23.49 6.27
N PRO A 154 -13.83 24.35 5.26
CA PRO A 154 -14.72 25.48 5.11
C PRO A 154 -16.12 24.89 5.01
N PRO A 155 -17.07 25.27 5.90
CA PRO A 155 -18.42 24.80 5.76
C PRO A 155 -18.90 25.20 4.36
N ASN A 156 -19.33 24.23 3.56
CA ASN A 156 -20.17 24.50 2.39
C ASN A 156 -21.52 25.02 2.91
N HIS A 157 -21.55 26.23 3.44
CA HIS A 157 -22.77 26.97 3.72
C HIS A 157 -22.81 28.19 2.80
N PRO A 158 -23.74 28.22 1.83
CA PRO A 158 -24.11 29.47 1.18
C PRO A 158 -24.69 30.39 2.25
N THR A 159 -24.07 31.57 2.40
CA THR A 159 -24.62 32.81 2.98
C THR A 159 -25.59 32.66 4.17
N GLY A 160 -25.05 32.77 5.39
CA GLY A 160 -25.81 33.09 6.59
C GLY A 160 -24.96 33.97 7.53
N PRO A 161 -25.54 34.90 8.30
CA PRO A 161 -24.77 35.90 9.03
C PRO A 161 -23.88 35.26 10.10
N THR A 162 -22.59 35.59 10.03
CA THR A 162 -21.53 35.09 10.91
C THR A 162 -21.74 35.57 12.34
N GLY A 163 -21.95 34.64 13.28
CA GLY A 163 -21.88 34.89 14.71
C GLY A 163 -20.46 35.28 15.17
N PRO A 164 -20.27 35.65 16.45
CA PRO A 164 -19.00 36.19 16.89
C PRO A 164 -17.86 35.17 16.85
N ILE A 165 -16.68 35.65 16.44
CA ILE A 165 -15.43 34.91 16.46
C ILE A 165 -14.96 34.77 17.91
N VAL A 166 -14.68 33.54 18.34
CA VAL A 166 -14.06 33.24 19.65
C VAL A 166 -12.61 32.85 19.41
N GLN A 167 -11.69 33.53 20.10
CA GLN A 167 -10.26 33.18 20.12
C GLN A 167 -9.88 32.69 21.52
N ILE A 168 -9.02 31.67 21.58
CA ILE A 168 -8.43 31.13 22.81
C ILE A 168 -6.91 31.18 22.62
N GLY A 169 -6.22 31.67 23.66
CA GLY A 169 -4.75 31.75 23.73
C GLY A 169 -4.10 30.52 24.34
#